data_AF-A0A645FN00-F1
#
_entry.id   AF-A0A645FN00-F1
#
_cell.length_a   1.000
_cell.length_b   1.000
_cell.length_c   1.000
_cell.angle_alpha   90.00
_cell.angle_beta   90.00
_cell.angle_gamma   90.00
#
_symmetry.space_group_name_H-M   'P 1'
#
loop_
_entity.id
_entity.type
_entity.pdbx_description
1 polymer ?
#
loop_
_entity_poly.entity_id
_entity_poly.type
_entity_poly.pdbx_seq_one_letter_code
_entity_poly.pdbx_strand_id
1 'polypeptide(L)'
;MGITGLILVQTPLAFPGRLINWQDAAITLVSIALLTSIYLPAFYKFRGKWLQVINIVLFMTVFFAPSTIIRYLHEHRQEQGVQWLLQAITGSPDLAAGLGIAAVVGLMLISLLISVNIYQKQDF
;
A
#
# COMPACT_ATOMS: atom_id res chain seq x y z
N MET A 1 -23.13 17.00 -24.89
CA MET A 1 -22.12 17.88 -24.26
C MET A 1 -22.84 18.64 -23.15
N GLY A 2 -22.88 18.05 -21.95
CA GLY A 2 -23.72 18.53 -20.85
C GLY A 2 -23.10 19.73 -20.13
N ILE A 3 -23.95 20.61 -19.63
CA ILE A 3 -23.65 21.86 -18.93
C ILE A 3 -22.72 21.64 -17.71
N THR A 4 -22.65 20.39 -17.22
CA THR A 4 -21.74 19.92 -16.16
C THR A 4 -20.25 20.00 -16.53
N GLY A 5 -19.90 19.98 -17.82
CA GLY A 5 -18.51 20.06 -18.29
C GLY A 5 -17.88 21.46 -18.20
N LEU A 6 -18.70 22.52 -18.19
CA LEU A 6 -18.22 23.91 -18.18
C LEU A 6 -17.85 24.42 -16.77
N ILE A 7 -18.40 23.80 -15.72
CA ILE A 7 -18.13 24.20 -14.33
C ILE A 7 -16.77 23.63 -13.86
N LEU A 8 -16.32 22.51 -14.43
CA LEU A 8 -15.06 21.85 -14.08
C LEU A 8 -13.81 22.48 -14.72
N VAL A 9 -13.97 23.36 -15.72
CA VAL A 9 -12.83 24.04 -16.38
C VAL A 9 -12.30 25.22 -15.56
N GLN A 10 -13.09 25.74 -14.61
CA GLN A 10 -12.74 26.91 -13.80
C GLN A 10 -11.99 26.57 -12.49
N THR A 11 -11.87 25.29 -12.15
CA THR A 11 -11.07 24.86 -11.00
C THR A 11 -9.71 24.36 -11.47
N PRO A 12 -8.59 24.76 -10.85
CA PRO A 12 -7.24 24.28 -11.19
C PRO A 12 -7.00 22.84 -10.74
N LEU A 13 -8.06 22.08 -10.46
CA LEU A 13 -8.02 20.66 -10.20
C LEU A 13 -8.18 19.97 -11.54
N ALA A 14 -7.04 19.81 -12.23
CA ALA A 14 -6.90 18.89 -13.33
C ALA A 14 -7.16 17.48 -12.80
N PHE A 15 -8.43 17.10 -12.67
CA PHE A 15 -8.80 15.70 -12.50
C PHE A 15 -8.38 15.02 -13.80
N PRO A 16 -7.37 14.12 -13.79
CA PRO A 16 -7.05 13.36 -14.98
C PRO A 16 -8.33 12.63 -15.40
N GLY A 17 -8.74 12.78 -16.65
CA GLY A 17 -9.99 12.26 -17.22
C GLY A 17 -10.07 10.73 -17.31
N ARG A 18 -9.45 10.02 -16.37
CA ARG A 18 -9.52 8.57 -16.21
C ARG A 18 -10.59 8.27 -15.17
N LEU A 19 -11.69 7.68 -15.62
CA LEU A 19 -12.73 7.14 -14.76
C LEU A 19 -12.13 6.07 -13.84
N ILE A 20 -12.54 6.06 -12.57
CA ILE A 20 -12.15 5.02 -11.60
C ILE A 20 -12.55 3.66 -12.19
N ASN A 21 -11.56 2.80 -12.43
CA ASN A 21 -11.78 1.45 -12.92
C ASN A 21 -11.92 0.48 -11.74
N TRP A 22 -12.53 -0.70 -11.94
CA TRP A 22 -12.64 -1.73 -10.90
C TRP A 22 -11.27 -2.17 -10.37
N GLN A 23 -10.26 -2.15 -11.24
CA GLN A 23 -8.87 -2.43 -10.86
C GLN A 23 -8.33 -1.42 -9.84
N ASP A 24 -8.68 -0.14 -9.99
CA ASP A 24 -8.24 0.92 -9.06
C ASP A 24 -8.89 0.73 -7.68
N ALA A 25 -10.17 0.30 -7.66
CA ALA A 25 -10.87 -0.05 -6.43
C ALA A 25 -10.23 -1.27 -5.74
N ALA A 26 -9.89 -2.32 -6.50
CA ALA A 26 -9.24 -3.51 -5.96
C ALA A 26 -7.85 -3.19 -5.36
N ILE A 27 -7.02 -2.41 -6.07
CA ILE A 27 -5.70 -1.98 -5.58
C ILE A 27 -5.82 -1.14 -4.32
N THR A 28 -6.83 -0.27 -4.25
CA THR A 28 -7.10 0.54 -3.05
C THR A 28 -7.45 -0.33 -1.85
N LEU A 29 -8.34 -1.32 -2.03
CA LEU A 29 -8.70 -2.27 -0.97
C LEU A 29 -7.50 -3.08 -0.48
N VAL A 30 -6.66 -3.56 -1.41
CA VAL A 30 -5.42 -4.29 -1.08
C VAL A 30 -4.46 -3.40 -0.29
N SER A 31 -4.34 -2.13 -0.66
CA SER A 31 -3.49 -1.16 0.04
C SER A 31 -3.96 -0.91 1.47
N ILE A 32 -5.28 -0.76 1.68
CA ILE A 32 -5.88 -0.61 3.01
C ILE A 32 -5.67 -1.88 3.85
N ALA A 33 -5.84 -3.06 3.25
CA ALA A 33 -5.62 -4.34 3.92
C ALA A 33 -4.16 -4.50 4.38
N LEU A 34 -3.19 -4.13 3.53
CA LEU A 34 -1.77 -4.13 3.87
C LEU A 34 -1.47 -3.20 5.05
N LEU A 35 -2.01 -1.97 4.99
CA LEU A 35 -1.88 -0.98 6.08
C LEU A 35 -2.42 -1.52 7.40
N THR A 36 -3.60 -2.13 7.36
CA THR A 36 -4.26 -2.69 8.54
C THR A 36 -3.49 -3.88 9.09
N SER A 37 -2.96 -4.74 8.21
CA SER A 37 -2.09 -5.86 8.58
C SER A 37 -0.86 -5.40 9.36
N ILE A 38 -0.26 -4.27 9.04
CA ILE A 38 0.91 -3.77 9.80
C ILE A 38 0.45 -3.06 11.09
N TYR A 39 -0.65 -2.33 11.02
CA TYR A 39 -1.14 -1.53 12.15
C TYR A 39 -1.71 -2.38 13.30
N LEU A 40 -2.48 -3.43 13.00
CA LEU A 40 -3.17 -4.27 13.99
C LEU A 40 -2.24 -4.88 15.05
N PRO A 41 -1.14 -5.59 14.70
CA PRO A 41 -0.25 -6.19 15.69
C PRO A 41 0.48 -5.13 16.51
N ALA A 42 0.77 -3.97 15.91
CA ALA A 42 1.35 -2.84 16.61
C ALA A 42 0.37 -2.24 17.62
N PHE A 43 -0.91 -2.11 17.27
CA PHE A 43 -1.96 -1.64 18.17
C PHE A 43 -2.14 -2.54 19.40
N TYR A 44 -2.19 -3.87 19.22
CA TYR A 44 -2.37 -4.81 20.34
C TYR A 44 -1.10 -4.94 21.20
N LYS A 45 0.09 -4.81 20.61
CA LYS A 45 1.37 -4.92 21.33
C LYS A 45 1.69 -3.67 22.16
N PHE A 46 1.35 -2.47 21.66
CA PHE A 46 1.80 -1.21 22.23
C PHE A 46 0.62 -0.38 22.73
N ARG A 47 0.51 -0.21 24.06
CA ARG A 47 -0.52 0.64 24.69
C ARG A 47 0.02 2.05 25.03
N GLY A 48 -0.84 3.07 25.01
CA GLY A 48 -0.54 4.43 25.46
C GLY A 48 0.29 5.26 24.48
N LYS A 49 1.29 6.02 24.98
CA LYS A 49 2.09 6.99 24.19
C LYS A 49 2.82 6.37 22.99
N TRP A 50 3.11 5.07 23.03
CA TRP A 50 3.77 4.36 21.94
C TRP A 50 2.91 4.24 20.67
N LEU A 51 1.58 4.27 20.80
CA LEU A 51 0.68 4.22 19.65
C LEU A 51 0.80 5.46 18.77
N GLN A 52 1.03 6.63 19.37
CA GLN A 52 1.23 7.87 18.64
C GLN A 52 2.51 7.84 17.80
N VAL A 53 3.59 7.27 18.36
CA VAL A 53 4.85 7.07 17.64
C VAL A 53 4.68 6.11 16.47
N ILE A 54 3.99 4.98 16.68
CA ILE A 54 3.70 4.01 15.62
C ILE A 54 2.91 4.64 14.50
N ASN A 55 1.86 5.42 14.81
CA ASN A 55 1.09 6.14 13.80
C ASN A 55 1.94 7.10 12.98
N ILE A 56 2.82 7.87 13.62
CA ILE A 56 3.72 8.80 12.92
C ILE A 56 4.68 8.03 12.01
N VAL A 57 5.30 6.96 12.49
CA VAL A 57 6.22 6.14 11.70
C VAL A 57 5.51 5.46 10.53
N LEU A 58 4.30 4.95 10.75
CA LEU A 58 3.52 4.27 9.72
C LEU A 58 3.04 5.26 8.66
N PHE A 59 2.61 6.45 9.07
CA PHE A 59 2.31 7.56 8.15
C PHE A 59 3.55 7.96 7.33
N MET A 60 4.69 8.20 7.98
CA MET A 60 5.95 8.49 7.30
C MET A 60 6.29 7.41 6.29
N THR A 61 6.20 6.13 6.67
CA THR A 61 6.50 5.02 5.77
C THR A 61 5.56 4.99 4.57
N VAL A 62 4.25 5.11 4.77
CA VAL A 62 3.27 5.05 3.68
C VAL A 62 3.43 6.23 2.70
N PHE A 63 3.74 7.43 3.19
CA PHE A 63 3.88 8.62 2.35
C PHE A 63 5.27 8.79 1.73
N PHE A 64 6.35 8.39 2.42
CA PHE A 64 7.73 8.59 1.95
C PHE A 64 8.36 7.33 1.32
N ALA A 65 7.92 6.11 1.66
CA ALA A 65 8.51 4.92 1.07
C ALA A 65 8.25 4.81 -0.44
N PRO A 66 7.04 5.05 -0.98
CA PRO A 66 6.80 4.92 -2.41
C PRO A 66 7.70 5.84 -3.24
N SER A 67 7.85 7.10 -2.84
CA SER A 67 8.72 8.06 -3.54
C SER A 67 10.19 7.64 -3.49
N THR A 68 10.65 7.12 -2.35
CA THR A 68 12.03 6.66 -2.19
C THR A 68 12.32 5.43 -3.04
N ILE A 69 11.39 4.47 -3.05
CA ILE A 69 11.49 3.24 -3.84
C ILE A 69 11.50 3.57 -5.34
N ILE A 70 10.58 4.42 -5.81
CA ILE A 70 10.51 4.82 -7.23
C ILE A 70 11.80 5.53 -7.66
N ARG A 71 12.32 6.43 -6.81
CA ARG A 71 13.58 7.12 -7.06
C ARG A 71 14.75 6.15 -7.16
N TYR A 72 14.86 5.23 -6.20
CA TYR A 72 15.90 4.20 -6.21
C TYR A 72 15.85 3.34 -7.47
N LEU A 73 14.65 2.89 -7.88
CA LEU A 73 14.44 2.12 -9.10
C LEU A 73 14.84 2.88 -10.38
N HIS A 74 14.66 4.20 -10.39
CA HIS A 74 15.09 5.06 -11.51
C HIS A 74 16.61 5.22 -11.54
N GLU A 75 17.23 5.52 -10.41
CA GLU A 75 18.68 5.75 -10.30
C GLU A 75 19.48 4.47 -10.60
N HIS A 76 18.95 3.30 -10.23
CA HIS A 76 19.62 2.00 -10.34
C HIS A 76 19.05 1.12 -11.46
N ARG A 77 18.39 1.72 -12.46
CA ARG A 77 17.71 0.97 -13.53
C ARG A 77 18.64 0.07 -14.35
N GLN A 78 19.94 0.32 -14.34
CA GLN A 78 20.93 -0.47 -15.08
C GLN A 78 21.50 -1.66 -14.28
N GLU A 79 21.20 -1.74 -12.99
CA GLU A 79 21.62 -2.86 -12.15
C GLU A 79 20.86 -4.13 -12.53
N GLN A 80 21.57 -5.26 -12.66
CA GLN A 80 20.99 -6.54 -13.11
C GLN A 80 19.79 -6.97 -12.24
N GLY A 81 19.87 -6.78 -10.92
CA GLY A 81 18.77 -7.12 -10.01
C GLY A 81 17.52 -6.26 -10.22
N VAL A 82 17.70 -4.96 -10.45
CA VAL A 82 16.60 -4.03 -10.72
C VAL A 82 15.98 -4.30 -12.09
N GLN A 83 16.80 -4.60 -13.11
CA GLN A 83 16.29 -4.95 -14.43
C GLN A 83 15.48 -6.24 -14.42
N TRP A 84 15.96 -7.28 -13.74
CA TRP A 84 15.21 -8.53 -13.59
C TRP A 84 13.87 -8.30 -12.91
N LEU A 85 13.85 -7.51 -11.82
CA LEU A 85 12.63 -7.19 -11.10
C LEU A 85 11.64 -6.41 -11.97
N LEU A 86 12.11 -5.38 -12.69
CA LEU A 86 11.28 -4.59 -13.59
C LEU A 86 10.72 -5.46 -14.74
N GLN A 87 11.54 -6.31 -15.34
CA GLN A 87 11.12 -7.22 -16.41
C GLN A 87 10.10 -8.24 -15.91
N ALA A 88 10.24 -8.76 -14.69
CA ALA A 88 9.28 -9.67 -14.09
C ALA A 88 7.91 -8.98 -13.87
N ILE A 89 7.92 -7.71 -13.46
CA ILE A 89 6.69 -6.94 -13.23
C ILE A 89 6.04 -6.54 -14.56
N THR A 90 6.81 -6.07 -15.55
CA THR A 90 6.28 -5.59 -16.82
C THR A 90 5.99 -6.69 -17.83
N GLY A 91 6.67 -7.82 -17.73
CA GLY A 91 6.52 -8.95 -18.66
C GLY A 91 5.20 -9.69 -18.48
N SER A 92 4.69 -9.77 -17.25
CA SER A 92 3.44 -10.45 -16.92
C SER A 92 2.68 -9.70 -15.82
N PRO A 93 2.04 -8.56 -16.15
CA PRO A 93 1.43 -7.68 -15.15
C PRO A 93 0.33 -8.36 -14.33
N ASP A 94 -0.45 -9.27 -14.93
CA ASP A 94 -1.50 -10.01 -14.22
C ASP A 94 -0.92 -11.01 -13.20
N LEU A 95 0.18 -11.68 -13.55
CA LEU A 95 0.88 -12.58 -12.62
C LEU A 95 1.54 -11.80 -11.50
N ALA A 96 2.16 -10.65 -11.82
CA ALA A 96 2.76 -9.77 -10.83
C ALA A 96 1.71 -9.22 -9.85
N ALA A 97 0.53 -8.81 -10.35
CA ALA A 97 -0.59 -8.39 -9.53
C ALA A 97 -1.10 -9.55 -8.64
N GLY A 98 -1.27 -10.75 -9.20
CA GLY A 98 -1.69 -11.94 -8.45
C GLY A 98 -0.72 -12.31 -7.33
N LEU A 99 0.58 -12.31 -7.60
CA LEU A 99 1.62 -12.53 -6.59
C LEU A 99 1.66 -11.44 -5.53
N GLY A 100 1.46 -10.18 -5.93
CA GLY A 100 1.35 -9.06 -5.00
C GLY A 100 0.18 -9.24 -4.03
N ILE A 101 -1.01 -9.58 -4.54
CA ILE A 101 -2.19 -9.87 -3.72
C ILE A 101 -1.92 -11.06 -2.79
N ALA A 102 -1.36 -12.16 -3.29
CA ALA A 102 -1.02 -13.33 -2.49
C ALA A 102 -0.04 -12.98 -1.35
N ALA A 103 0.96 -12.13 -1.62
CA ALA A 103 1.89 -11.64 -0.61
C ALA A 103 1.19 -10.80 0.46
N VAL A 104 0.26 -9.90 0.08
CA VAL A 104 -0.52 -9.12 1.04
C VAL A 104 -1.38 -10.02 1.93
N VAL A 105 -2.07 -11.01 1.34
CA VAL A 105 -2.88 -11.96 2.09
C VAL A 105 -2.00 -12.78 3.05
N GLY A 106 -0.83 -13.24 2.59
CA GLY A 106 0.14 -13.94 3.43
C GLY A 106 0.60 -13.09 4.63
N LEU A 107 0.96 -11.82 4.38
CA LEU A 107 1.31 -10.87 5.43
C LEU A 107 0.17 -10.66 6.43
N MET A 108 -1.06 -10.57 5.93
CA MET A 108 -2.25 -10.41 6.76
C MET A 108 -2.48 -11.62 7.68
N LEU A 109 -2.30 -12.83 7.16
CA LEU A 109 -2.39 -14.05 7.96
C LEU A 109 -1.31 -14.10 9.05
N ILE A 110 -0.06 -13.79 8.70
CA ILE A 110 1.06 -13.75 9.66
C ILE A 110 0.79 -12.69 10.74
N SER A 111 0.35 -11.51 10.34
CA SER A 111 -0.03 -10.43 11.25
C SER A 111 -1.13 -10.86 12.23
N LEU A 112 -2.17 -11.52 11.73
CA LEU A 112 -3.27 -12.01 12.54
C LEU A 112 -2.79 -13.06 13.55
N LEU A 113 -1.94 -14.01 13.14
CA LEU A 113 -1.35 -15.00 14.04
C LEU A 113 -0.53 -14.34 15.17
N ILE A 114 0.27 -13.33 14.84
CA ILE A 114 1.04 -12.56 15.83
C ILE A 114 0.09 -11.83 16.79
N SER A 115 -0.92 -11.16 16.25
CA SER A 115 -1.91 -10.42 17.05
C SER A 115 -2.66 -11.33 18.02
N VAL A 116 -3.11 -12.50 17.56
CA VAL A 116 -3.80 -13.50 18.40
C VAL A 116 -2.87 -14.04 19.49
N ASN A 117 -1.60 -14.33 19.16
CA ASN A 117 -0.62 -14.79 20.15
C ASN A 117 -0.38 -13.77 21.26
N ILE A 118 -0.29 -12.48 20.89
CA ILE A 118 -0.11 -11.38 21.86
C ILE A 118 -1.36 -11.20 22.72
N TYR A 119 -2.55 -11.27 22.10
CA TYR A 119 -3.82 -11.15 22.80
C TYR A 119 -4.01 -12.26 23.84
N GLN A 120 -3.78 -13.53 23.47
CA GLN A 120 -3.93 -14.67 24.39
C GLN A 120 -2.96 -14.63 25.58
N LYS A 121 -1.79 -14.00 25.43
CA LYS A 121 -0.80 -13.83 26.51
C LYS A 121 -1.11 -12.66 27.45
N GLN A 122 -2.10 -11.82 27.13
CA GLN A 122 -2.50 -10.68 27.96
C GLN A 122 -3.62 -11.01 28.96
N ASP A 123 -4.35 -12.11 28.76
CA ASP A 123 -5.53 -12.50 29.57
C ASP A 123 -5.28 -13.70 30.53
N PHE A 124 -4.03 -13.93 30.98
CA PHE A 124 -3.74 -14.81 32.13
C PHE A 124 -2.74 -14.19 33.10
#